data_AF-T0Y452-F1
#
_entry.id   AF-T0Y452-F1
#
_cell.length_a   1.000
_cell.length_b   1.000
_cell.length_c   1.000
_cell.angle_alpha   90.00
_cell.angle_beta   90.00
_cell.angle_gamma   90.00
#
_symmetry.space_group_name_H-M   'P 1'
#
loop_
_entity.id
_entity.type
_entity.pdbx_description
1 polymer ?
#
loop_
_entity_poly.entity_id
_entity_poly.type
_entity_poly.pdbx_seq_one_letter_code
_entity_poly.pdbx_strand_id
1 'polypeptide(L)'
;GTLVGAAGSLLTLLMARAMNRSIGSVLFGAFGATEETGGPIQGSMKPIDVDDAASLLAYATTVVIAPGYGMAVAQAQQKVKELTDVLEAKGVTVKFAIHPVAGRMPGHMNVLLAEAGISYDKLFDRDEINPE
;
A
#
# COMPACT_ATOMS: atom_id res chain seq x y z
N GLY A 1 -9.70 -19.69 -23.79
CA GLY A 1 -10.24 -20.37 -22.60
C GLY A 1 -9.12 -20.74 -21.63
N THR A 2 -8.28 -21.71 -21.98
CA THR A 2 -7.20 -22.23 -21.12
C THR A 2 -6.18 -21.18 -20.66
N LEU A 3 -5.73 -20.30 -21.56
CA LEU A 3 -4.76 -19.24 -21.23
C LEU A 3 -5.30 -18.25 -20.18
N VAL A 4 -6.54 -17.79 -20.36
CA VAL A 4 -7.21 -16.89 -19.41
C VAL A 4 -7.42 -17.59 -18.06
N GLY A 5 -7.80 -18.88 -18.08
CA GLY A 5 -7.94 -19.69 -16.87
C GLY A 5 -6.62 -19.86 -16.10
N ALA A 6 -5.51 -20.08 -16.81
CA ALA A 6 -4.18 -20.19 -16.21
C ALA A 6 -3.73 -18.87 -15.58
N ALA A 7 -3.91 -17.75 -16.29
CA ALA A 7 -3.58 -16.42 -15.79
C ALA A 7 -4.40 -16.04 -14.53
N GLY A 8 -5.71 -16.27 -14.56
CA GLY A 8 -6.58 -16.00 -13.42
C GLY A 8 -6.26 -16.87 -12.20
N SER A 9 -5.94 -18.15 -12.43
CA SER A 9 -5.55 -19.07 -11.35
C SER A 9 -4.23 -18.67 -10.70
N LEU A 10 -3.24 -18.28 -11.51
CA LEU A 10 -1.94 -17.80 -11.02
C LEU A 10 -2.11 -16.51 -10.22
N LEU A 11 -2.87 -15.54 -10.73
CA LEU A 11 -3.15 -14.28 -10.04
C LEU A 11 -3.84 -14.52 -8.68
N THR A 12 -4.81 -15.43 -8.64
CA THR A 12 -5.50 -15.82 -7.39
C THR A 12 -4.51 -16.41 -6.37
N LEU A 13 -3.59 -17.26 -6.83
CA LEU A 13 -2.55 -17.85 -5.96
C LEU A 13 -1.60 -16.78 -5.41
N LEU A 14 -1.17 -15.84 -6.24
CA LEU A 14 -0.30 -14.73 -5.84
C LEU A 14 -0.98 -13.84 -4.80
N MET A 15 -2.26 -13.52 -5.01
CA MET A 15 -3.05 -12.73 -4.05
C MET A 15 -3.23 -13.44 -2.71
N ALA A 16 -3.59 -14.74 -2.73
CA ALA A 16 -3.72 -15.53 -1.51
C ALA A 16 -2.39 -15.59 -0.72
N ARG A 17 -1.28 -15.83 -1.42
CA ARG A 17 0.07 -15.83 -0.82
C ARG A 17 0.43 -14.47 -0.23
N ALA A 18 0.11 -13.36 -0.91
CA ALA A 18 0.35 -12.02 -0.39
C ALA A 18 -0.49 -11.67 0.85
N MET A 19 -1.65 -12.32 1.04
CA MET A 19 -2.46 -12.24 2.27
C MET A 19 -1.99 -13.19 3.37
N ASN A 20 -0.95 -13.98 3.13
CA ASN A 20 -0.52 -15.07 4.01
C ASN A 20 -1.64 -16.08 4.32
N ARG A 21 -2.55 -16.30 3.35
CA ARG A 21 -3.72 -17.18 3.48
C ARG A 21 -3.75 -18.22 2.36
N SER A 22 -4.24 -19.42 2.66
CA SER A 22 -4.46 -20.45 1.62
C SER A 22 -5.74 -20.19 0.84
N ILE A 23 -5.81 -20.61 -0.43
CA ILE A 23 -7.03 -20.47 -1.25
C ILE A 23 -8.25 -21.11 -0.56
N GLY A 24 -8.07 -22.29 0.05
CA GLY A 24 -9.12 -22.94 0.84
C GLY A 24 -9.62 -22.07 2.00
N SER A 25 -8.72 -21.41 2.74
CA SER A 25 -9.10 -20.50 3.82
C SER A 25 -9.81 -19.24 3.34
N VAL A 26 -9.60 -18.82 2.09
CA VAL A 26 -10.28 -17.66 1.52
C VAL A 26 -11.67 -18.04 1.04
N LEU A 27 -11.81 -19.18 0.37
CA LEU A 27 -13.10 -19.67 -0.17
C LEU A 27 -14.02 -20.22 0.92
N PHE A 28 -13.47 -20.89 1.93
CA PHE A 28 -14.23 -21.59 2.98
C PHE A 28 -14.03 -20.98 4.37
N GLY A 29 -13.34 -19.85 4.50
CA GLY A 29 -13.01 -19.23 5.80
C GLY A 29 -14.22 -18.77 6.62
N ALA A 30 -15.42 -18.70 6.04
CA ALA A 30 -16.65 -18.48 6.80
C ALA A 30 -17.08 -19.72 7.62
N PHE A 31 -16.59 -20.93 7.28
CA PHE A 31 -16.81 -22.17 8.03
C PHE A 31 -15.61 -22.43 8.94
N GLY A 32 -15.62 -21.81 10.14
CA GLY A 32 -14.66 -22.13 11.20
C GLY A 32 -13.42 -21.24 11.29
N ALA A 33 -13.54 -19.94 10.96
CA ALA A 33 -12.51 -18.96 11.29
C ALA A 33 -12.21 -19.03 12.80
N THR A 34 -11.05 -19.58 13.15
CA THR A 34 -10.43 -19.35 14.45
C THR A 34 -9.85 -17.95 14.36
N GLU A 35 -10.37 -17.02 15.18
CA GLU A 35 -9.71 -15.73 15.35
C GLU A 35 -8.26 -16.00 15.76
N GLU A 36 -7.30 -15.59 14.94
CA GLU A 36 -5.96 -15.38 15.46
C GLU A 36 -6.10 -14.27 16.50
N THR A 37 -6.14 -14.65 17.77
CA THR A 37 -6.02 -13.72 18.88
C THR A 37 -4.65 -13.09 18.75
N GLY A 38 -4.61 -11.92 18.11
CA GLY A 38 -3.42 -11.07 18.11
C GLY A 38 -2.94 -10.91 19.54
N GLY A 39 -1.62 -10.97 19.73
CA GLY A 39 -1.02 -10.76 21.06
C GLY A 39 -1.55 -9.47 21.70
N PRO A 40 -1.48 -9.35 23.04
CA PRO A 40 -2.00 -8.18 23.74
C PRO A 40 -1.41 -6.90 23.12
N ILE A 41 -2.27 -5.94 22.79
CA ILE A 41 -1.85 -4.65 22.25
C ILE A 41 -0.97 -3.98 23.31
N GLN A 42 0.32 -3.83 23.00
CA GLN A 42 1.29 -3.15 23.85
C GLN A 42 1.51 -1.72 23.35
N GLY A 43 1.39 -0.74 24.25
CA GLY A 43 1.64 0.67 23.96
C GLY A 43 0.39 1.56 24.00
N SER A 44 0.58 2.86 23.76
CA SER A 44 -0.47 3.88 23.70
C SER A 44 -0.40 4.66 22.39
N MET A 45 -1.55 5.12 21.89
CA MET A 45 -1.60 6.00 20.72
C MET A 45 -0.94 7.35 21.02
N LYS A 46 -0.18 7.88 20.05
CA LYS A 46 0.43 9.21 20.12
C LYS A 46 -0.21 10.10 19.06
N PRO A 47 -1.17 10.97 19.42
CA PRO A 47 -1.71 11.93 18.47
C PRO A 47 -0.64 12.95 18.10
N ILE A 48 -0.71 13.44 16.87
CA ILE A 48 0.16 14.50 16.33
C ILE A 48 -0.71 15.47 15.54
N ASP A 49 -0.43 16.77 15.66
CA ASP A 49 -1.11 17.80 14.89
C ASP A 49 -0.50 17.95 13.49
N VAL A 50 -1.26 18.58 12.59
CA VAL A 50 -0.89 18.70 11.17
C VAL A 50 0.41 19.50 10.98
N ASP A 51 0.60 20.57 11.76
CA ASP A 51 1.77 21.45 11.65
C ASP A 51 3.06 20.73 12.09
N ASP A 52 2.97 19.87 13.11
CA ASP A 52 4.08 19.06 13.58
C ASP A 52 4.46 17.99 12.54
N ALA A 53 3.45 17.33 11.95
CA ALA A 53 3.68 16.36 10.87
C ALA A 53 4.33 17.01 9.65
N ALA A 54 3.89 18.21 9.26
CA ALA A 54 4.49 18.97 8.17
C ALA A 54 5.94 19.35 8.47
N SER A 55 6.23 19.73 9.71
CA SER A 55 7.60 20.04 10.16
C SER A 55 8.50 18.81 10.09
N LEU A 56 8.03 17.65 10.55
CA LEU A 56 8.78 16.39 10.45
C LEU A 56 9.11 16.03 8.99
N LEU A 57 8.13 16.17 8.10
CA LEU A 57 8.33 15.90 6.66
C LEU A 57 9.28 16.90 6.00
N ALA A 58 9.25 18.17 6.41
CA ALA A 58 10.11 19.21 5.84
C ALA A 58 11.59 19.02 6.13
N TYR A 59 11.94 18.37 7.25
CA TYR A 59 13.32 18.07 7.64
C TYR A 59 13.76 16.63 7.33
N ALA A 60 12.86 15.79 6.82
CA ALA A 60 13.19 14.42 6.44
C ALA A 60 14.09 14.40 5.19
N THR A 61 15.05 13.47 5.14
CA THR A 61 15.89 13.26 3.94
C THR A 61 15.21 12.33 2.94
N THR A 62 14.47 11.35 3.45
CA THR A 62 13.77 10.33 2.66
C THR A 62 12.41 10.07 3.28
N VAL A 63 11.38 10.01 2.44
CA VAL A 63 9.99 9.78 2.85
C VAL A 63 9.44 8.62 2.02
N VAL A 64 8.94 7.59 2.70
CA VAL A 64 8.27 6.46 2.08
C VAL A 64 6.77 6.56 2.34
N ILE A 65 5.98 6.68 1.27
CA ILE A 65 4.53 6.76 1.34
C ILE A 65 3.96 5.37 1.07
N ALA A 66 3.19 4.83 2.02
CA ALA A 66 2.49 3.55 1.87
C ALA A 66 0.99 3.79 1.62
N PRO A 67 0.56 3.89 0.33
CA PRO A 67 -0.84 4.13 0.00
C PRO A 67 -1.71 2.90 0.28
N GLY A 68 -2.94 3.14 0.71
CA GLY A 68 -3.93 2.10 0.99
C GLY A 68 -5.30 2.44 0.41
N TYR A 69 -6.26 1.53 0.61
CA TYR A 69 -7.61 1.70 0.07
C TYR A 69 -8.30 3.00 0.56
N GLY A 70 -7.98 3.48 1.76
CA GLY A 70 -8.51 4.74 2.28
C GLY A 70 -8.20 5.95 1.39
N MET A 71 -7.02 5.98 0.76
CA MET A 71 -6.63 7.03 -0.19
C MET A 71 -7.55 7.02 -1.42
N ALA A 72 -7.87 5.84 -1.94
CA ALA A 72 -8.74 5.67 -3.10
C ALA A 72 -10.19 6.07 -2.77
N VAL A 73 -10.71 5.70 -1.59
CA VAL A 73 -12.05 6.11 -1.16
C VAL A 73 -12.16 7.63 -1.01
N ALA A 74 -11.13 8.25 -0.43
CA ALA A 74 -11.08 9.69 -0.22
C ALA A 74 -10.74 10.49 -1.49
N GLN A 75 -10.42 9.81 -2.61
CA GLN A 75 -9.97 10.46 -3.85
C GLN A 75 -8.75 11.39 -3.63
N ALA A 76 -7.84 10.98 -2.75
CA ALA A 76 -6.73 11.82 -2.28
C ALA A 76 -5.47 11.73 -3.15
N GLN A 77 -5.46 10.93 -4.22
CA GLN A 77 -4.28 10.66 -5.05
C GLN A 77 -3.64 11.93 -5.64
N GLN A 78 -4.46 12.92 -6.05
CA GLN A 78 -3.96 14.19 -6.57
C GLN A 78 -3.29 15.02 -5.46
N LYS A 79 -3.81 14.99 -4.24
CA LYS A 79 -3.23 15.69 -3.08
C LYS A 79 -1.93 15.06 -2.60
N VAL A 80 -1.84 13.73 -2.67
CA VAL A 80 -0.59 13.00 -2.41
C VAL A 80 0.48 13.36 -3.44
N LYS A 81 0.10 13.52 -4.72
CA LYS A 81 1.02 13.99 -5.77
C LYS A 81 1.49 15.43 -5.51
N GLU A 82 0.57 16.35 -5.20
CA GLU A 82 0.93 17.74 -4.83
C GLU A 82 1.91 17.77 -3.64
N LEU A 83 1.67 16.94 -2.60
CA LEU A 83 2.58 16.81 -1.46
C LEU A 83 3.96 16.28 -1.88
N THR A 84 3.99 15.28 -2.76
CA THR A 84 5.23 14.69 -3.28
C THR A 84 6.07 15.74 -4.00
N ASP A 85 5.45 16.53 -4.88
CA ASP A 85 6.15 17.59 -5.62
C ASP A 85 6.75 18.64 -4.67
N VAL A 86 6.02 19.02 -3.61
CA VAL A 86 6.50 19.98 -2.61
C VAL A 86 7.71 19.45 -1.83
N LEU A 87 7.71 18.15 -1.50
CA LEU A 87 8.82 17.50 -0.81
C LEU A 87 10.04 17.38 -1.73
N GLU A 88 9.84 17.00 -2.99
CA GLU A 88 10.92 16.88 -3.98
C GLU A 88 11.54 18.24 -4.32
N ALA A 89 10.73 19.31 -4.39
CA ALA A 89 11.24 20.67 -4.57
C ALA A 89 12.15 21.12 -3.42
N LYS A 90 12.01 20.52 -2.23
CA LYS A 90 12.88 20.73 -1.07
C LYS A 90 14.10 19.78 -1.05
N GLY A 91 14.26 18.92 -2.05
CA GLY A 91 15.35 17.95 -2.16
C GLY A 91 15.14 16.65 -1.37
N VAL A 92 13.92 16.40 -0.88
CA VAL A 92 13.58 15.15 -0.18
C VAL A 92 13.37 14.04 -1.20
N THR A 93 13.92 12.86 -0.94
CA THR A 93 13.68 11.69 -1.79
C THR A 93 12.36 11.02 -1.39
N VAL A 94 11.37 11.01 -2.28
CA VAL A 94 10.06 10.40 -2.02
C VAL A 94 9.93 9.08 -2.78
N LYS A 95 9.55 8.02 -2.08
CA LYS A 95 9.30 6.68 -2.62
C LYS A 95 7.91 6.18 -2.23
N PHE A 96 7.29 5.38 -3.07
CA PHE A 96 5.98 4.77 -2.80
C PHE A 96 6.13 3.27 -2.58
N ALA A 97 5.69 2.79 -1.42
CA ALA A 97 5.70 1.38 -1.06
C ALA A 97 4.34 0.74 -1.39
N ILE A 98 4.26 -0.06 -2.45
CA ILE A 98 3.02 -0.68 -2.87
C ILE A 98 2.93 -2.10 -2.31
N HIS A 99 1.92 -2.31 -1.45
CA HIS A 99 1.59 -3.66 -1.02
C HIS A 99 0.79 -4.39 -2.12
N PRO A 100 1.08 -5.66 -2.45
CA PRO A 100 0.41 -6.38 -3.56
C PRO A 100 -1.11 -6.47 -3.44
N VAL A 101 -1.63 -6.47 -2.21
CA VAL A 101 -3.08 -6.49 -1.90
C VAL A 101 -3.65 -5.14 -1.45
N ALA A 102 -2.91 -4.04 -1.64
CA ALA A 102 -3.43 -2.71 -1.35
C ALA A 102 -4.55 -2.35 -2.35
N GLY A 103 -5.75 -2.07 -1.83
CA GLY A 103 -6.90 -1.66 -2.62
C GLY A 103 -8.00 -2.73 -2.69
N ARG A 104 -8.67 -2.80 -3.84
CA ARG A 104 -9.78 -3.74 -4.11
C ARG A 104 -9.61 -4.54 -5.40
N MET A 105 -8.57 -4.24 -6.17
CA MET A 105 -8.20 -4.99 -7.37
C MET A 105 -6.67 -5.18 -7.38
N PRO A 106 -6.14 -6.25 -7.97
CA PRO A 106 -4.71 -6.39 -8.17
C PRO A 106 -4.14 -5.19 -8.95
N GLY A 107 -3.08 -4.58 -8.43
CA GLY A 107 -2.47 -3.38 -9.03
C GLY A 107 -3.30 -2.10 -8.91
N HIS A 108 -4.31 -2.05 -8.02
CA HIS A 108 -5.19 -0.88 -7.88
C HIS A 108 -4.41 0.42 -7.64
N MET A 109 -3.43 0.40 -6.74
CA MET A 109 -2.68 1.60 -6.38
C MET A 109 -1.77 2.07 -7.51
N ASN A 110 -1.14 1.17 -8.26
CA ASN A 110 -0.30 1.52 -9.40
C ASN A 110 -1.09 2.33 -10.43
N VAL A 111 -2.32 1.89 -10.75
CA VAL A 111 -3.18 2.59 -11.70
C VAL A 111 -3.61 3.96 -11.18
N LEU A 112 -4.04 4.07 -9.92
CA LEU A 112 -4.48 5.35 -9.35
C LEU A 112 -3.34 6.37 -9.24
N LEU A 113 -2.12 5.92 -8.90
CA LEU A 113 -0.96 6.80 -8.80
C LEU A 113 -0.46 7.22 -10.19
N ALA A 114 -0.55 6.32 -11.17
CA ALA A 114 -0.27 6.66 -12.56
C ALA A 114 -1.29 7.67 -13.12
N GLU A 115 -2.57 7.54 -12.79
CA GLU A 115 -3.61 8.52 -13.12
C GLU A 115 -3.33 9.88 -12.45
N ALA A 116 -2.78 9.89 -11.24
CA ALA A 116 -2.32 11.10 -10.57
C ALA A 116 -1.02 11.69 -11.17
N GLY A 117 -0.39 11.02 -12.12
CA GLY A 117 0.83 11.47 -12.79
C GLY A 117 2.12 11.21 -12.01
N ILE A 118 2.11 10.26 -11.07
CA ILE A 118 3.33 9.83 -10.36
C ILE A 118 4.11 8.86 -11.26
N SER A 119 5.42 9.10 -11.42
CA SER A 119 6.28 8.22 -12.23
C SER A 119 6.36 6.82 -11.64
N TYR A 120 6.36 5.81 -12.53
CA TYR A 120 6.54 4.41 -12.15
C TYR A 120 7.89 4.14 -11.49
N ASP A 121 8.92 4.93 -11.77
CA ASP A 121 10.25 4.78 -11.16
C ASP A 121 10.25 5.04 -9.64
N LYS A 122 9.18 5.66 -9.13
CA LYS A 122 8.99 5.94 -7.71
C LYS A 122 8.11 4.89 -7.02
N LEU A 123 7.49 3.99 -7.78
CA LEU A 123 6.61 2.93 -7.30
C LEU A 123 7.47 1.67 -7.07
N PHE A 124 7.68 1.33 -5.80
CA PHE A 124 8.42 0.14 -5.41
C PHE A 124 7.47 -0.91 -4.87
N ASP A 125 7.69 -2.15 -5.28
CA ASP A 125 6.98 -3.28 -4.70
C ASP A 125 7.53 -3.59 -3.30
N ARG A 126 6.71 -4.26 -2.48
CA ARG A 126 7.06 -4.64 -1.09
C ARG A 126 8.47 -5.25 -0.97
N ASP A 127 8.82 -6.17 -1.88
CA ASP A 127 10.07 -6.92 -1.78
C ASP A 127 11.30 -6.06 -2.16
N GLU A 128 11.09 -4.96 -2.88
CA GLU A 128 12.13 -4.01 -3.30
C GLU A 128 12.38 -2.93 -2.24
N ILE A 129 11.32 -2.49 -1.53
CA ILE A 129 11.39 -1.39 -0.56
C ILE A 129 11.71 -1.84 0.88
N ASN A 130 11.32 -3.05 1.27
CA ASN A 130 11.59 -3.57 2.61
C ASN A 130 13.09 -3.65 3.03
N PRO A 131 14.07 -3.89 2.14
CA PRO A 131 15.47 -3.91 2.53
C PRO A 131 16.12 -2.52 2.68
N GLU A 132 15.42 -1.44 2.31
CA GLU A 132 15.89 -0.05 2.48
C GLU A 132 15.45 0.54 3.83
#